data_AF-B9ESD2-F1
#
_entry.id   AF-B9ESD2-F1
#
_cell.length_a   1.000
_cell.length_b   1.000
_cell.length_c   1.000
_cell.angle_alpha   90.00
_cell.angle_beta   90.00
_cell.angle_gamma   90.00
#
_symmetry.space_group_name_H-M   'P 1'
#
loop_
_entity.id
_entity.type
_entity.pdbx_description
1 polymer ?
#
loop_
_entity_poly.entity_id
_entity_poly.type
_entity_poly.pdbx_seq_one_letter_code
_entity_poly.pdbx_strand_id
1 'polypeptide(L)' 'MLARCLSGSLHGIQAQAVTVEVDLVPGLPGLQLVGLRRHTGIS' A
#
# COMPACT_ATOMS: atom_id res chain seq x y z
N MET A 1 -13.62 -9.70 -0.60
CA MET A 1 -13.52 -9.70 0.88
C MET A 1 -12.56 -8.59 1.24
N LEU A 2 -13.03 -7.59 1.99
CA LEU A 2 -12.23 -6.41 2.34
C LEU A 2 -11.49 -6.63 3.66
N ALA A 3 -10.15 -6.57 3.60
CA ALA A 3 -9.28 -6.50 4.77
C ALA A 3 -8.71 -5.08 4.91
N ARG A 4 -8.60 -4.59 6.14
CA ARG A 4 -8.09 -3.25 6.46
C ARG A 4 -7.00 -3.34 7.52
N CYS A 5 -5.91 -2.59 7.34
CA CYS A 5 -4.81 -2.52 8.28
C CYS A 5 -4.35 -1.06 8.47
N LEU A 6 -4.02 -0.69 9.71
CA LEU A 6 -3.37 0.58 10.01
C LEU A 6 -1.86 0.41 9.85
N SER A 7 -1.21 1.37 9.18
CA SER A 7 0.21 1.32 8.91
C SER A 7 0.83 2.72 8.91
N GLY A 8 2.14 2.78 8.67
CA GLY A 8 2.89 4.02 8.51
C GLY A 8 3.67 3.99 7.20
N SER A 9 3.82 5.14 6.57
CA SER A 9 4.67 5.32 5.39
C SER A 9 5.69 6.42 5.64
N LEU A 10 6.87 6.28 5.02
CA LEU A 10 7.91 7.30 5.04
C LEU A 10 7.89 8.05 3.71
N HIS A 11 7.80 9.38 3.79
CA HIS A 11 8.06 10.28 2.67
C HIS A 11 9.37 11.02 2.94
N GLY A 12 10.48 10.48 2.41
CA GLY A 12 11.81 10.87 2.86
C GLY A 12 12.00 10.50 4.33
N ILE A 13 12.19 11.50 5.20
CA ILE A 13 12.34 11.33 6.65
C ILE A 13 11.04 11.54 7.45
N GLN A 14 9.95 11.90 6.77
CA GLN A 14 8.67 12.19 7.43
C GLN A 14 7.80 10.94 7.50
N ALA A 15 7.39 10.56 8.71
CA ALA A 15 6.45 9.46 8.92
C ALA A 15 5.00 9.94 8.81
N GLN A 16 4.17 9.22 8.06
CA GLN A 16 2.76 9.50 7.87
C GLN A 16 1.94 8.25 8.17
N ALA A 17 0.89 8.39 8.98
CA ALA A 17 -0.07 7.31 9.20
C ALA A 17 -0.86 7.05 7.91
N VAL A 18 -1.01 5.78 7.54
CA VAL A 18 -1.75 5.35 6.36
C VAL A 18 -2.67 4.17 6.69
N THR A 19 -3.80 4.08 6.01
CA THR A 19 -4.67 2.90 6.07
C THR A 19 -4.52 2.13 4.78
N VAL A 20 -4.30 0.82 4.89
CA VAL A 20 -4.20 -0.10 3.75
C VAL A 20 -5.47 -0.91 3.68
N GLU A 21 -6.10 -0.91 2.51
CA GLU A 21 -7.30 -1.68 2.22
C GLU A 21 -6.97 -2.68 1.10
N VAL A 22 -7.36 -3.94 1.32
CA VAL A 22 -7.13 -5.03 0.37
C VAL A 22 -8.46 -5.68 0.11
N ASP A 23 -8.89 -5.72 -1.15
CA ASP A 23 -10.02 -6.52 -1.57
C ASP A 23 -9.56 -7.78 -2.28
N LEU A 24 -10.06 -8.93 -1.81
CA LEU A 24 -9.81 -10.24 -2.40
C LEU A 24 -11.07 -10.72 -3.12
N VAL A 25 -10.99 -10.88 -4.44
CA VAL A 25 -12.03 -11.55 -5.22
C VAL A 25 -11.44 -12.65 -6.13
N PRO A 26 -12.15 -13.78 -6.33
CA PRO A 26 -11.69 -14.84 -7.22
C PRO A 26 -11.50 -14.33 -8.66
N GLY A 27 -10.40 -14.71 -9.31
CA GLY A 27 -10.15 -14.38 -10.72
C GLY A 27 -9.51 -13.02 -10.98
N LEU A 28 -9.07 -12.28 -9.96
CA LEU A 28 -8.28 -11.06 -10.16
C LEU A 28 -6.90 -11.35 -10.77
N PRO A 29 -6.40 -10.50 -11.68
CA PRO A 29 -5.04 -10.61 -12.17
C PRO A 29 -4.05 -10.18 -11.08
N GLY A 30 -3.23 -11.12 -10.60
CA GLY A 30 -2.07 -10.83 -9.73
C GLY A 30 -2.34 -9.84 -8.58
N LEU A 31 -1.32 -9.08 -8.19
CA LEU A 31 -1.43 -7.99 -7.21
C LEU A 31 -1.55 -6.65 -7.96
N GLN A 32 -2.62 -5.89 -7.69
CA GLN A 32 -2.76 -4.51 -8.16
C GLN A 32 -2.62 -3.54 -6.99
N LEU A 33 -1.67 -2.60 -7.09
CA LEU A 33 -1.46 -1.55 -6.10
C LEU A 33 -2.04 -0.23 -6.61
N VAL A 34 -2.91 0.38 -5.82
CA VAL A 34 -3.53 1.68 -6.13
C VAL A 34 -3.14 2.68 -5.05
N GLY A 35 -2.76 3.90 -5.44
CA GLY A 35 -2.43 4.98 -4.50
C GLY A 35 -1.09 4.86 -3.78
N LEU A 36 -0.46 3.68 -3.76
CA LEU A 36 0.86 3.47 -3.17
C LEU A 36 1.96 3.69 -4.22
N ARG A 37 2.94 4.56 -3.92
CA ARG A 37 4.10 4.81 -4.78
C ARG A 37 5.26 3.94 -4.31
N ARG A 38 5.92 3.24 -5.24
CA ARG A 38 7.18 2.54 -4.95
C ARG A 38 8.30 3.58 -4.80
N HIS A 39 8.91 3.66 -3.64
CA HIS A 39 10.15 4.40 -3.47
C HIS A 39 11.32 3.54 -3.97
N THR A 40 11.78 3.78 -5.20
CA THR A 40 13.01 3.18 -5.73
C THR A 40 14.19 3.95 -5.17
N GLY A 41 14.67 3.55 -3.99
CA GLY A 41 15.87 4.15 -3.39
C GLY A 41 17.12 3.78 -4.20
N ILE A 42 17.69 4.77 -4.89
CA ILE A 42 19.13 4.88 -5.11
C ILE A 42 19.51 6.27 -4.62
N SER A 43 20.20 6.33 -3.49
CA SER A 43 21.06 7.43 -3.08
C SER A 43 22.15 6.88 -2.17
#